data_AF-A0A6S6U271-F1
#
_entry.id   AF-A0A6S6U271-F1
#
_cell.length_a   1.000
_cell.length_b   1.000
_cell.length_c   1.000
_cell.angle_alpha   90.00
_cell.angle_beta   90.00
_cell.angle_gamma   90.00
#
_symmetry.space_group_name_H-M   'P 1'
#
loop_
_entity.id
_entity.type
_entity.pdbx_description
1 polymer ?
#
loop_
_entity_poly.entity_id
_entity_poly.type
_entity_poly.pdbx_seq_one_letter_code
_entity_poly.pdbx_strand_id
1 'polypeptide(L)'
;MSIHKIDAEPRETGLAPNGKPYVKLAYYMQNLEAQKNWKKVPGAVIADTAEEAMAKAKVVSDQLDGLTVFEMSKKVKELIKEGAMVAHVRHLK
;
A
#
# COMPACT_ATOMS: atom_id res chain seq x y z
N MET A 1 -17.67 17.44 -8.34
CA MET A 1 -16.88 16.50 -7.51
C MET A 1 -15.42 16.81 -7.76
N SER A 2 -14.71 17.33 -6.75
CA SER A 2 -13.25 17.47 -6.85
C SER A 2 -12.62 16.09 -6.81
N ILE A 3 -11.91 15.73 -7.87
CA ILE A 3 -11.21 14.46 -7.95
C ILE A 3 -9.89 14.65 -7.21
N HIS A 4 -9.80 14.13 -5.99
CA HIS A 4 -8.59 14.19 -5.19
C HIS A 4 -7.66 13.06 -5.59
N LYS A 5 -6.46 13.43 -6.03
CA LYS A 5 -5.34 12.51 -6.22
C LYS A 5 -4.76 12.13 -4.86
N ILE A 6 -4.15 10.97 -4.80
CA ILE A 6 -3.47 10.50 -3.60
C ILE A 6 -1.97 10.63 -3.77
N ASP A 7 -1.31 10.87 -2.64
CA ASP A 7 0.11 10.64 -2.44
C ASP A 7 0.25 9.31 -1.69
N ALA A 8 1.04 8.37 -2.18
CA ALA A 8 1.18 7.05 -1.57
C ALA A 8 2.62 6.83 -1.09
N GLU A 9 2.78 6.32 0.13
CA GLU A 9 4.09 6.08 0.74
C GLU A 9 4.14 4.78 1.52
N PRO A 10 5.28 4.06 1.51
CA PRO A 10 5.54 2.97 2.45
C PRO A 10 5.79 3.53 3.85
N ARG A 11 4.96 3.16 4.84
CA ARG A 11 5.06 3.74 6.20
C ARG A 11 5.18 2.77 7.35
N GLU A 12 4.47 1.65 7.35
CA GLU A 12 4.57 0.66 8.43
C GLU A 12 5.33 -0.56 7.93
N THR A 13 6.42 -0.93 8.59
CA THR A 13 7.10 -2.21 8.37
C THR A 13 6.83 -3.17 9.53
N GLY A 14 6.96 -4.47 9.31
CA GLY A 14 6.79 -5.48 10.35
C GLY A 14 7.12 -6.89 9.87
N LEU A 15 6.88 -7.88 10.73
CA LEU A 15 7.02 -9.30 10.42
C LEU A 15 5.65 -9.97 10.39
N ALA A 16 5.37 -10.69 9.31
CA ALA A 16 4.16 -11.49 9.17
C ALA A 16 4.28 -12.76 10.04
N PRO A 17 3.17 -13.45 10.35
CA PRO A 17 3.20 -14.64 11.21
C PRO A 17 4.08 -15.78 10.67
N ASN A 18 4.28 -15.84 9.35
CA ASN A 18 5.19 -16.78 8.69
C ASN A 18 6.68 -16.36 8.75
N GLY A 19 7.02 -15.30 9.50
CA GLY A 19 8.38 -14.78 9.64
C GLY A 19 8.84 -13.88 8.50
N LYS A 20 8.02 -13.67 7.45
CA LYS A 20 8.41 -12.81 6.32
C LYS A 20 8.19 -11.33 6.62
N PRO A 21 9.14 -10.45 6.27
CA PRO A 21 8.94 -9.01 6.39
C PRO A 21 7.83 -8.51 5.48
N TYR A 22 7.01 -7.61 6.03
CA TYR A 22 5.95 -6.92 5.30
C TYR A 22 6.09 -5.40 5.43
N VAL A 23 5.57 -4.71 4.43
CA VAL A 23 5.47 -3.24 4.41
C VAL A 23 4.04 -2.86 4.01
N LYS A 24 3.39 -2.05 4.84
CA LYS A 24 2.10 -1.44 4.51
C LYS A 24 2.29 -0.05 3.97
N LEU A 25 1.44 0.25 3.01
CA LEU A 25 1.37 1.52 2.34
C LEU A 25 0.30 2.39 3.01
N ALA A 26 0.54 3.69 3.01
CA ALA A 26 -0.42 4.68 3.42
C ALA A 26 -0.60 5.69 2.30
N TYR A 27 -1.77 6.33 2.23
CA TYR A 27 -2.06 7.35 1.26
C TYR A 27 -2.64 8.63 1.89
N TYR A 28 -2.34 9.76 1.27
CA TYR A 28 -2.84 11.07 1.64
C TYR A 28 -3.54 11.73 0.45
N MET A 29 -4.79 12.19 0.62
CA MET A 29 -5.48 12.90 -0.47
C MET A 29 -4.93 14.31 -0.61
N GLN A 30 -4.34 14.61 -1.76
CA GLN A 30 -3.88 15.95 -2.08
C GLN A 30 -5.08 16.90 -2.20
N ASN A 31 -4.90 18.11 -1.67
CA ASN A 31 -5.90 19.19 -1.71
C ASN A 31 -7.23 18.87 -1.01
N LEU A 32 -7.23 17.94 -0.04
CA LEU A 32 -8.38 17.66 0.81
C LEU A 32 -8.08 18.03 2.26
N GLU A 33 -8.44 19.24 2.67
CA GLU A 33 -8.23 19.74 4.05
C GLU A 33 -8.94 18.90 5.13
N ALA A 34 -10.00 18.18 4.75
CA ALA A 34 -10.71 17.27 5.64
C ALA A 34 -9.86 16.06 6.04
N GLN A 35 -8.89 15.65 5.21
CA GLN A 35 -7.99 14.55 5.55
C GLN A 35 -6.78 15.10 6.32
N LYS A 36 -6.82 14.99 7.64
CA LYS A 36 -5.70 15.41 8.52
C LYS A 36 -4.65 14.32 8.76
N ASN A 37 -4.94 13.08 8.35
CA ASN A 37 -4.11 11.92 8.65
C ASN A 37 -3.95 11.03 7.42
N TRP A 38 -2.81 10.36 7.34
CA TRP A 38 -2.56 9.30 6.37
C TRP A 38 -3.56 8.16 6.57
N LYS A 39 -4.17 7.71 5.49
CA LYS A 39 -5.07 6.56 5.49
C LYS A 39 -4.30 5.32 5.05
N LYS A 40 -4.71 4.15 5.55
CA LYS A 40 -4.04 2.90 5.19
C LYS A 40 -4.49 2.45 3.79
N VAL A 41 -3.54 2.10 2.94
CA VAL A 41 -3.83 1.38 1.70
C VAL A 41 -4.22 -0.06 2.07
N PRO A 42 -5.28 -0.62 1.49
CA PRO A 42 -5.65 -2.02 1.74
C PRO A 42 -4.53 -2.98 1.33
N GLY A 43 -4.13 -3.86 2.24
CA GLY A 43 -3.09 -4.86 2.01
C GLY A 43 -1.68 -4.44 2.42
N ALA A 44 -0.72 -5.29 2.13
CA ALA A 44 0.70 -5.06 2.40
C ALA A 44 1.55 -5.77 1.34
N VAL A 45 2.75 -5.28 1.13
CA VAL A 45 3.78 -5.95 0.33
C VAL A 45 4.58 -6.87 1.24
N ILE A 46 4.88 -8.07 0.76
CA ILE A 46 5.69 -9.07 1.49
C ILE A 46 6.81 -9.53 0.60
N ALA A 47 7.97 -9.72 1.19
CA ALA A 47 9.12 -10.30 0.52
C ALA A 47 9.89 -11.20 1.48
N ASP A 48 10.95 -11.82 0.98
CA ASP A 48 11.79 -12.68 1.81
C ASP A 48 12.74 -11.86 2.70
N THR A 49 13.08 -10.63 2.29
CA THR A 49 13.93 -9.71 3.06
C THR A 49 13.26 -8.33 3.27
N ALA A 50 13.67 -7.62 4.31
CA ALA A 50 13.11 -6.32 4.65
C ALA A 50 13.43 -5.26 3.58
N GLU A 51 14.64 -5.32 3.01
CA GLU A 51 15.06 -4.46 1.90
C GLU A 51 14.21 -4.72 0.65
N GLU A 52 13.97 -5.98 0.30
CA GLU A 52 13.15 -6.34 -0.85
C GLU A 52 11.69 -5.93 -0.63
N ALA A 53 11.15 -6.13 0.58
CA ALA A 53 9.79 -5.73 0.91
C ALA A 53 9.62 -4.21 0.80
N MET A 54 10.61 -3.43 1.22
CA MET A 54 10.62 -1.98 1.10
C MET A 54 10.81 -1.50 -0.34
N ALA A 55 11.70 -2.13 -1.12
CA ALA A 55 11.88 -1.82 -2.53
C ALA A 55 10.61 -2.11 -3.34
N LYS A 56 9.99 -3.27 -3.14
CA LYS A 56 8.69 -3.61 -3.76
C LYS A 56 7.59 -2.67 -3.30
N ALA A 57 7.54 -2.31 -2.02
CA ALA A 57 6.57 -1.35 -1.52
C ALA A 57 6.74 0.02 -2.15
N LYS A 58 7.98 0.47 -2.39
CA LYS A 58 8.25 1.72 -3.11
C LYS A 58 7.76 1.66 -4.57
N VAL A 59 8.04 0.58 -5.28
CA VAL A 59 7.52 0.39 -6.64
C VAL A 59 5.99 0.39 -6.66
N VAL A 60 5.35 -0.20 -5.65
CA VAL A 60 3.90 -0.15 -5.52
C VAL A 60 3.41 1.26 -5.17
N SER A 61 4.05 1.97 -4.24
CA SER A 61 3.65 3.34 -3.89
C SER A 61 3.72 4.27 -5.09
N ASP A 62 4.79 4.18 -5.87
CA ASP A 62 4.99 5.00 -7.07
C ASP A 62 3.93 4.69 -8.15
N GLN A 63 3.42 3.46 -8.21
CA GLN A 63 2.30 3.11 -9.10
C GLN A 63 0.94 3.63 -8.61
N LEU A 64 0.80 3.87 -7.30
CA LEU A 64 -0.43 4.37 -6.70
C LEU A 64 -0.44 5.90 -6.61
N ASP A 65 0.73 6.51 -6.62
CA ASP A 65 0.91 7.95 -6.56
C ASP A 65 0.21 8.67 -7.73
N GLY A 66 -0.45 9.78 -7.43
CA GLY A 66 -1.21 10.57 -8.40
C GLY A 66 -2.53 9.94 -8.87
N LEU A 67 -2.87 8.71 -8.43
CA LEU A 67 -4.17 8.09 -8.71
C LEU A 67 -5.27 8.66 -7.81
N THR A 68 -6.53 8.45 -8.20
CA THR A 68 -7.66 8.70 -7.31
C THR A 68 -7.85 7.56 -6.31
N VAL A 69 -8.59 7.78 -5.23
CA VAL A 69 -8.93 6.70 -4.27
C VAL A 69 -9.63 5.53 -4.97
N PHE A 70 -10.46 5.81 -5.99
CA PHE A 70 -11.15 4.78 -6.77
C PHE A 70 -10.17 3.96 -7.62
N GLU A 71 -9.29 4.64 -8.37
CA GLU A 71 -8.28 3.99 -9.20
C GLU A 71 -7.26 3.21 -8.36
N MET A 72 -6.80 3.78 -7.25
CA MET A 72 -5.94 3.10 -6.28
C MET A 72 -6.60 1.83 -5.77
N SER A 73 -7.89 1.88 -5.40
CA SER A 73 -8.61 0.69 -4.93
C SER A 73 -8.70 -0.39 -6.00
N LYS A 74 -8.84 -0.03 -7.27
CA LYS A 74 -8.83 -0.96 -8.40
C LYS A 74 -7.43 -1.55 -8.60
N LYS A 75 -6.40 -0.70 -8.64
CA LYS A 75 -5.01 -1.09 -8.85
C LYS A 75 -4.49 -1.98 -7.71
N VAL A 76 -4.83 -1.69 -6.46
CA VAL A 76 -4.52 -2.52 -5.30
C VAL A 76 -5.13 -3.92 -5.43
N LYS A 77 -6.39 -4.03 -5.89
CA LYS A 77 -7.00 -5.34 -6.14
C LYS A 77 -6.27 -6.13 -7.23
N GLU A 78 -5.81 -5.45 -8.28
CA GLU A 78 -4.99 -6.06 -9.33
C GLU A 78 -3.65 -6.54 -8.76
N LEU A 79 -2.94 -5.71 -8.00
CA LEU A 79 -1.67 -6.07 -7.36
C LEU A 79 -1.80 -7.24 -6.38
N ILE A 80 -2.94 -7.34 -5.67
CA ILE A 80 -3.24 -8.50 -4.81
C ILE A 80 -3.44 -9.76 -5.66
N LYS A 81 -4.14 -9.65 -6.79
CA LYS A 81 -4.39 -10.78 -7.70
C LYS A 81 -3.11 -11.24 -8.40
N GLU A 82 -2.20 -10.33 -8.69
CA GLU A 82 -0.87 -10.59 -9.26
C GLU A 82 0.13 -11.12 -8.23
N GLY A 83 -0.21 -11.08 -6.93
CA GLY A 83 0.66 -11.53 -5.84
C GLY A 83 1.73 -10.52 -5.42
N ALA A 84 1.73 -9.31 -5.99
CA ALA A 84 2.62 -8.22 -5.55
C ALA A 84 2.23 -7.69 -4.15
N MET A 85 0.97 -7.83 -3.76
CA MET A 85 0.44 -7.49 -2.45
C MET A 85 -0.38 -8.63 -1.83
N VAL A 86 -0.54 -8.62 -0.52
CA VAL A 86 -1.45 -9.49 0.22
C VAL A 86 -2.53 -8.66 0.90
N ALA A 87 -3.80 -9.11 0.82
CA ALA A 87 -4.91 -8.41 1.45
C ALA A 87 -4.87 -8.50 2.99
N HIS A 88 -4.45 -9.65 3.53
CA HIS A 88 -4.50 -9.94 4.97
C HIS A 88 -3.20 -10.58 5.44
N VAL A 89 -2.25 -9.75 5.91
CA VAL A 89 -0.98 -10.21 6.48
C VAL A 89 -1.18 -11.17 7.66
N ARG A 90 -2.24 -10.96 8.46
CA ARG A 90 -2.55 -11.80 9.64
C ARG A 90 -2.96 -13.23 9.30
N HIS A 91 -3.32 -13.52 8.04
CA HIS A 91 -3.76 -14.85 7.62
C HIS A 91 -2.67 -15.66 6.91
N LEU A 92 -1.45 -15.13 6.84
CA LEU A 92 -0.31 -15.89 6.33
C LEU A 92 0.11 -16.90 7.38
N LYS A 93 -0.21 -18.17 7.12
CA LYS A 93 0.27 -19.32 7.86
C LYS A 93 1.63 -19.75 7.33
#